data_AF-A0A9P6NNX8-F1
#
_entry.id   AF-A0A9P6NNX8-F1
#
_cell.length_a   1.000
_cell.length_b   1.000
_cell.length_c   1.000
_cell.angle_alpha   90.00
_cell.angle_beta   90.00
_cell.angle_gamma   90.00
#
_symmetry.space_group_name_H-M   'P 1'
#
loop_
_entity.id
_entity.type
_entity.pdbx_description
1 polymer ?
#
loop_
_entity_poly.entity_id
_entity_poly.type
_entity_poly.pdbx_seq_one_letter_code
_entity_poly.pdbx_strand_id
1 'polypeptide(L)'
;TAALFNMINCVEGSSLDDHYGVVIAGHIAVYAQGPARPVSGAGAVAMLIGPNSTYGTHMVNSWEFYKPELTAKFPQVDGPLMLIASLSAFDNIYDQFHEKRAKNLD
;
A
#
# COMPACT_ATOMS: atom_id res chain seq x y z
N THR A 1 2.49 1.83 -2.13
CA THR A 1 1.85 1.28 -3.34
C THR A 1 1.51 2.32 -4.39
N ALA A 2 1.05 3.53 -4.05
CA ALA A 2 0.71 4.55 -5.05
C ALA A 2 1.81 4.82 -6.10
N ALA A 3 3.07 5.01 -5.68
CA ALA A 3 4.20 5.21 -6.59
C ALA A 3 4.42 4.02 -7.55
N LEU A 4 4.09 2.79 -7.12
CA LEU A 4 4.15 1.59 -7.95
C LEU A 4 3.10 1.63 -9.05
N PHE A 5 1.85 1.96 -8.73
CA PHE A 5 0.79 2.08 -9.72
C PHE A 5 1.04 3.21 -10.72
N ASN A 6 1.57 4.34 -10.26
CA ASN A 6 1.98 5.42 -11.16
C ASN A 6 3.07 4.95 -12.12
N MET A 7 4.05 4.19 -11.64
CA MET A 7 5.12 3.68 -12.50
C MET A 7 4.61 2.65 -13.52
N ILE A 8 3.72 1.74 -13.11
CA ILE A 8 3.05 0.80 -14.02
C ILE A 8 2.31 1.57 -15.12
N ASN A 9 1.52 2.58 -14.76
CA ASN A 9 0.81 3.40 -15.74
C ASN A 9 1.76 4.14 -16.71
N CYS A 10 2.92 4.60 -16.23
CA CYS A 10 3.92 5.24 -17.09
C CYS A 10 4.59 4.25 -18.06
N VAL A 11 4.87 3.03 -17.61
CA VAL A 11 5.45 1.95 -18.42
C VAL A 11 4.44 1.46 -19.48
N GLU A 12 3.17 1.28 -19.10
CA GLU A 12 2.12 0.84 -20.02
C GLU A 12 1.64 1.96 -20.96
N GLY A 13 1.71 3.21 -20.52
CA GLY A 13 1.28 4.40 -21.27
C GLY A 13 2.29 4.93 -22.30
N SER A 14 3.30 4.15 -22.70
CA SER A 14 4.36 4.55 -23.65
C SER A 14 5.19 5.78 -23.25
N SER A 15 5.18 6.17 -21.97
CA SER A 15 5.94 7.34 -21.48
C SER A 15 7.40 7.00 -21.14
N LEU A 16 7.73 5.71 -21.09
CA LEU A 16 9.04 5.13 -20.81
C LEU A 16 9.34 4.15 -21.94
N ASP A 17 9.57 4.65 -23.16
CA ASP A 17 9.93 3.81 -24.31
C ASP A 17 11.14 2.92 -23.96
N ASP A 18 10.92 1.61 -23.83
CA ASP A 18 11.91 0.53 -23.63
C ASP A 18 12.79 0.63 -22.36
N HIS A 19 12.40 1.43 -21.37
CA HIS A 19 13.14 1.59 -20.11
C HIS A 19 12.36 1.04 -18.91
N TYR A 20 13.08 0.39 -18.00
CA TYR A 20 12.51 -0.04 -16.72
C TYR A 20 12.29 1.16 -15.79
N GLY A 21 11.15 1.15 -15.08
CA GLY A 21 10.91 2.04 -13.96
C GLY A 21 11.50 1.48 -12.67
N VAL A 22 12.02 2.34 -11.79
CA VAL A 22 12.43 1.96 -10.43
C VAL A 22 11.54 2.66 -9.41
N VAL A 23 10.96 1.89 -8.50
CA VAL A 23 10.15 2.40 -7.39
C VAL A 23 10.80 2.02 -6.09
N ILE A 24 11.01 3.02 -5.23
CA ILE A 24 11.56 2.84 -3.89
C ILE A 24 10.43 3.09 -2.88
N ALA A 25 10.22 2.13 -1.98
CA ALA A 25 9.33 2.26 -0.85
C ALA A 25 10.17 2.13 0.43
N GLY A 26 10.16 3.16 1.28
CA GLY A 26 10.90 3.16 2.54
C GLY A 26 10.09 3.77 3.67
N HIS A 27 10.25 3.24 4.88
CA HIS A 27 9.56 3.73 6.06
C HIS A 27 10.34 3.46 7.35
N ILE A 28 10.18 4.35 8.33
CA ILE A 28 10.62 4.16 9.72
C ILE A 28 9.37 4.28 10.60
N ALA A 29 8.93 3.15 11.13
CA ALA A 29 7.82 3.04 12.06
C ALA A 29 8.35 3.07 13.48
N VAL A 30 8.05 4.15 14.21
CA VAL A 30 8.39 4.28 15.63
C VAL A 30 7.12 4.52 16.43
N TYR A 31 6.94 3.75 17.49
CA TYR A 31 5.78 3.82 18.38
C TYR A 31 6.19 4.24 19.79
N ALA A 32 5.26 4.90 20.47
CA ALA A 32 5.42 5.28 21.87
C ALA A 32 5.48 4.05 22.79
N GLN A 33 5.68 4.29 24.08
CA GLN A 33 5.52 3.25 25.09
C GLN A 33 4.12 2.66 25.08
N GLY A 34 4.04 1.34 24.94
CA GLY A 34 2.77 0.62 24.92
C GLY A 34 2.83 -0.67 24.10
N PRO A 35 1.68 -1.32 23.89
CA PRO A 35 1.59 -2.61 23.20
C PRO A 35 1.97 -2.54 21.72
N ALA A 36 1.96 -1.34 21.11
CA ALA A 36 2.39 -1.14 19.73
C ALA A 36 3.92 -0.99 19.58
N ARG A 37 4.69 -0.84 20.66
CA ARG A 37 6.15 -0.68 20.55
C ARG A 37 6.86 -1.85 19.89
N PRO A 38 6.53 -3.13 20.19
CA PRO A 38 7.17 -4.28 19.57
C PRO A 38 6.99 -4.38 18.05
N VAL A 39 6.00 -3.67 17.47
CA VAL A 39 5.79 -3.64 16.02
C VAL A 39 6.48 -2.44 15.33
N SER A 40 7.39 -1.76 16.02
CA SER A 40 8.28 -0.76 15.42
C SER A 40 9.26 -1.42 14.45
N GLY A 41 9.77 -0.66 13.47
CA GLY A 41 10.73 -1.17 12.51
C GLY A 41 11.16 -0.12 11.49
N ALA A 42 12.16 -0.45 10.69
CA ALA A 42 12.60 0.37 9.57
C ALA A 42 12.96 -0.53 8.39
N GLY A 43 12.68 -0.06 7.18
CA GLY A 43 13.00 -0.82 5.98
C GLY A 43 12.85 0.01 4.72
N ALA A 44 13.51 -0.45 3.66
CA ALA A 44 13.36 0.07 2.32
C ALA A 44 13.44 -1.08 1.30
N VAL A 45 12.67 -0.98 0.23
CA VAL A 45 12.65 -1.92 -0.89
C VAL A 45 12.70 -1.13 -2.19
N ALA A 46 13.55 -1.56 -3.12
CA ALA A 46 13.59 -1.08 -4.50
C ALA A 46 12.99 -2.15 -5.41
N MET A 47 12.07 -1.76 -6.28
CA MET A 47 11.38 -2.65 -7.23
C MET A 47 11.63 -2.15 -8.65
N LEU A 48 12.06 -3.06 -9.52
CA LEU A 48 12.22 -2.82 -10.96
C LEU A 48 10.91 -3.21 -11.67
N ILE A 49 10.35 -2.30 -12.48
CA ILE A 49 9.00 -2.40 -13.03
C ILE A 49 9.05 -2.54 -14.55
N GLY A 50 8.34 -3.55 -15.06
CA GLY A 50 8.09 -3.82 -16.48
C GLY A 50 6.60 -4.00 -16.78
N PRO A 51 6.23 -4.31 -18.04
CA PRO A 51 4.84 -4.35 -18.49
C PRO A 51 4.03 -5.56 -17.98
N ASN A 52 2.69 -5.49 -18.13
CA ASN A 52 1.69 -6.54 -17.86
C ASN A 52 1.45 -6.85 -16.37
N SER A 53 0.81 -5.94 -15.64
CA SER A 53 0.38 -6.21 -14.25
C SER A 53 -1.13 -6.08 -14.04
N THR A 54 -1.72 -6.89 -13.15
CA THR A 54 -3.15 -6.79 -12.76
C THR A 54 -3.25 -6.54 -11.26
N TYR A 55 -4.05 -5.57 -10.84
CA TYR A 55 -4.20 -5.18 -9.43
C TYR A 55 -5.64 -4.74 -9.07
N GLY A 56 -6.00 -4.90 -7.79
CA GLY A 56 -7.24 -4.43 -7.17
C GLY A 56 -6.99 -3.28 -6.18
N THR A 57 -8.02 -2.50 -5.85
CA THR A 57 -7.90 -1.34 -4.95
C THR A 57 -9.10 -1.20 -4.03
N HIS A 58 -8.86 -0.92 -2.76
CA HIS A 58 -9.89 -0.53 -1.80
C HIS A 58 -9.44 0.73 -1.08
N MET A 59 -10.32 1.73 -1.00
CA MET A 59 -10.08 2.99 -0.30
C MET A 59 -11.32 3.35 0.50
N VAL A 60 -11.14 3.67 1.78
CA VAL A 60 -12.21 4.04 2.70
C VAL A 60 -11.72 5.17 3.60
N ASN A 61 -12.62 6.05 4.02
CA ASN A 61 -12.31 7.06 5.03
C ASN A 61 -12.39 6.41 6.41
N SER A 62 -11.23 6.21 7.05
CA SER A 62 -11.14 5.57 8.36
C SER A 62 -10.00 6.18 9.18
N TRP A 63 -10.15 6.10 10.50
CA TRP A 63 -9.28 6.77 11.47
C TRP A 63 -8.59 5.74 12.38
N GLU A 64 -8.25 4.56 11.86
CA GLU A 64 -7.61 3.51 12.65
C GLU A 64 -6.15 3.81 13.05
N PHE A 65 -5.41 4.53 12.20
CA PHE A 65 -3.99 4.80 12.37
C PHE A 65 -3.64 6.10 11.65
N TYR A 66 -3.27 7.13 12.41
CA TYR A 66 -2.97 8.45 11.83
C TYR A 66 -2.03 9.26 12.72
N LYS A 67 -1.48 10.35 12.16
CA LYS A 67 -0.59 11.30 12.86
C LYS A 67 -1.22 12.69 12.83
N PRO A 68 -2.14 13.01 13.76
CA PRO A 68 -2.82 14.31 13.76
C PRO A 68 -1.91 15.44 14.24
N GLU A 69 -0.97 15.12 15.13
CA GLU A 69 -0.02 16.06 15.71
C GLU A 69 1.26 16.12 14.89
N LEU A 70 1.51 17.23 14.19
CA LEU A 70 2.65 17.39 13.28
C LEU A 70 4.02 17.35 13.97
N THR A 71 4.06 17.70 15.26
CA THR A 71 5.30 17.69 16.07
C THR A 71 5.52 16.35 16.78
N ALA A 72 4.51 15.49 16.83
CA ALA A 72 4.60 14.20 17.50
C ALA A 72 5.33 13.18 16.62
N LYS A 73 6.25 12.44 17.24
CA LYS A 73 6.97 11.34 16.56
C LYS A 73 6.08 10.11 16.34
N PHE A 74 5.09 9.93 17.20
CA PHE A 74 4.32 8.69 17.33
C PHE A 74 2.90 8.85 16.77
N PRO A 75 2.33 7.80 16.16
CA PRO A 75 0.96 7.80 15.69
C PRO A 75 -0.06 7.65 16.82
N GLN A 76 -1.30 8.06 16.56
CA GLN A 76 -2.47 7.59 17.29
C GLN A 76 -2.99 6.31 16.63
N VAL A 77 -3.38 5.34 17.45
CA VAL A 77 -3.72 3.98 17.00
C VAL A 77 -4.97 3.48 17.72
N ASP A 78 -5.97 3.04 16.95
CA ASP A 78 -7.09 2.24 17.40
C ASP A 78 -6.92 0.80 16.89
N GLY A 79 -6.39 -0.08 17.75
CA GLY A 79 -6.02 -1.45 17.38
C GLY A 79 -7.19 -2.30 16.86
N PRO A 80 -8.33 -2.39 17.59
CA PRO A 80 -9.51 -3.11 17.12
C PRO A 80 -10.04 -2.59 15.78
N LEU A 81 -10.15 -1.27 15.60
CA LEU A 81 -10.60 -0.70 14.34
C LEU A 81 -9.63 -1.00 13.19
N MET A 82 -8.31 -0.92 13.46
CA MET A 82 -7.27 -1.25 12.48
C MET A 82 -7.38 -2.69 11.97
N LEU A 83 -7.70 -3.64 12.86
CA LEU A 83 -7.88 -5.04 12.48
C LEU A 83 -9.10 -5.22 11.56
N ILE A 84 -10.24 -4.63 11.92
CA ILE A 84 -11.47 -4.71 11.11
C ILE A 84 -11.26 -4.06 9.74
N ALA A 85 -10.67 -2.87 9.71
CA ALA A 85 -10.39 -2.15 8.48
C ALA A 85 -9.45 -2.94 7.55
N SER A 86 -8.40 -3.54 8.09
CA SER A 86 -7.44 -4.35 7.32
C SER A 86 -8.07 -5.60 6.71
N LEU A 87 -8.89 -6.33 7.49
CA LEU A 87 -9.57 -7.53 6.99
C LEU A 87 -10.63 -7.17 5.94
N SER A 88 -11.44 -6.15 6.22
CA SER A 88 -12.44 -5.65 5.27
C SER A 88 -11.79 -5.19 3.95
N ALA A 89 -10.64 -4.52 4.02
CA ALA A 89 -9.91 -4.12 2.82
C ALA A 89 -9.37 -5.33 2.05
N PHE A 90 -8.88 -6.35 2.74
CA PHE A 90 -8.37 -7.57 2.11
C PHE A 90 -9.46 -8.31 1.34
N ASP A 91 -10.62 -8.53 1.97
CA ASP A 91 -11.76 -9.20 1.33
C ASP A 91 -12.19 -8.46 0.06
N ASN A 92 -12.37 -7.13 0.15
CA ASN A 92 -12.76 -6.31 -1.00
C ASN A 92 -11.72 -6.30 -2.14
N ILE A 93 -10.42 -6.27 -1.81
CA ILE A 93 -9.35 -6.30 -2.82
C ILE A 93 -9.31 -7.67 -3.50
N TYR A 94 -9.50 -8.75 -2.73
CA TYR A 94 -9.45 -10.11 -3.25
C TYR A 94 -10.62 -10.38 -4.21
N ASP A 95 -11.83 -9.95 -3.83
CA ASP A 95 -13.02 -10.08 -4.69
C ASP A 95 -12.81 -9.36 -6.03
N GLN A 96 -12.35 -8.10 -6.00
CA GLN A 96 -12.05 -7.35 -7.22
C GLN A 96 -10.94 -7.98 -8.06
N PHE A 97 -9.89 -8.51 -7.42
CA PHE A 97 -8.82 -9.20 -8.12
C PHE A 97 -9.35 -10.45 -8.84
N HIS A 98 -10.17 -11.24 -8.16
CA HIS A 98 -10.79 -12.44 -8.73
C HIS A 98 -11.69 -12.10 -9.93
N GLU A 99 -12.52 -11.07 -9.81
CA GLU A 99 -13.38 -10.59 -10.90
C GLU A 99 -12.59 -10.12 -12.12
N LYS A 100 -11.52 -9.33 -11.93
CA LYS A 100 -10.67 -8.85 -13.03
C LYS A 100 -9.91 -9.98 -13.70
N ARG A 101 -9.40 -10.92 -12.90
CA ARG A 101 -8.68 -12.08 -13.42
C ARG A 101 -9.58 -12.98 -14.26
N ALA A 102 -10.83 -13.20 -13.83
CA ALA A 102 -11.80 -13.97 -14.61
C ALA A 102 -12.06 -13.34 -16.00
N LYS A 103 -12.12 -12.01 -16.08
CA LYS A 103 -12.31 -11.29 -17.35
C LYS A 103 -11.10 -11.31 -18.29
N ASN A 104 -9.90 -11.55 -17.76
CA ASN A 104 -8.65 -11.56 -18.54
C ASN A 104 -8.25 -12.96 -19.01
N LEU A 105 -9.06 -13.99 -18.74
CA LEU A 105 -8.84 -15.38 -19.14
C LEU A 105 -9.64 -15.79 -20.39
N ASP A 106 -10.49 -14.89 -20.91
CA ASP A 106 -11.19 -14.97 -22.21
C ASP A 106 -10.45 -14.13 -23.27
#